data_AF-A0A1T5BEF8-F1
#
_entry.id   AF-A0A1T5BEF8-F1
#
_cell.length_a   1.000
_cell.length_b   1.000
_cell.length_c   1.000
_cell.angle_alpha   90.00
_cell.angle_beta   90.00
_cell.angle_gamma   90.00
#
_symmetry.space_group_name_H-M   'P 1'
#
loop_
_entity.id
_entity.type
_entity.pdbx_description
1 polymer ?
#
loop_
_entity_poly.entity_id
_entity_poly.type
_entity_poly.pdbx_seq_one_letter_code
_entity_poly.pdbx_strand_id
1 'polypeptide(L)' 'MSEYHVMLIDFMNNLPLADNLKNELHKCVLASQVQNAPDFIKAKNVLFKNEMDINEGVQRLLVN' A
#
# COMPACT_ATOMS: atom_id res chain seq x y z
N MET A 1 9.83 -1.32 -15.68
CA MET A 1 8.61 -0.93 -14.94
C MET A 1 8.17 0.45 -15.39
N SER A 2 6.87 0.72 -15.43
CA SER A 2 6.35 2.07 -15.73
C SER A 2 6.70 3.04 -14.59
N GLU A 3 6.71 4.34 -14.87
CA GLU A 3 6.92 5.38 -13.84
C GLU A 3 5.90 5.25 -12.70
N TYR A 4 4.64 4.93 -13.04
CA TYR A 4 3.56 4.73 -12.07
C TYR A 4 3.79 3.52 -11.17
N HIS A 5 4.39 2.47 -11.71
CA HIS A 5 4.73 1.29 -10.94
C HIS A 5 5.85 1.59 -9.94
N VAL A 6 6.87 2.37 -10.34
CA VAL A 6 7.92 2.84 -9.43
C VAL A 6 7.34 3.74 -8.34
N MET A 7 6.50 4.72 -8.71
CA MET A 7 5.82 5.60 -7.75
C MET A 7 4.98 4.82 -6.73
N LEU A 8 4.35 3.71 -7.15
CA LEU A 8 3.54 2.88 -6.26
C LEU A 8 4.40 2.10 -5.26
N ILE A 9 5.57 1.61 -5.69
CA ILE A 9 6.56 0.97 -4.81
C ILE A 9 7.06 1.98 -3.77
N ASP A 10 7.43 3.18 -4.20
CA ASP A 10 7.91 4.24 -3.29
C ASP A 10 6.84 4.65 -2.28
N PHE A 11 5.60 4.79 -2.73
CA PHE A 11 4.45 5.05 -1.84
C PHE A 11 4.30 3.96 -0.78
N MET A 12 4.30 2.69 -1.19
CA MET A 12 4.15 1.54 -0.29
C MET A 12 5.26 1.48 0.76
N ASN A 13 6.52 1.74 0.38
CA ASN A 13 7.66 1.71 1.29
C ASN A 13 7.55 2.78 2.41
N ASN A 14 6.90 3.90 2.11
CA ASN A 14 6.70 5.01 3.06
C ASN A 14 5.53 4.80 4.03
N LEU A 15 4.70 3.76 3.84
CA LEU A 15 3.61 3.46 4.77
C LEU A 15 4.18 2.99 6.12
N PRO A 16 3.61 3.38 7.28
CA PRO A 16 4.07 2.95 8.60
C PRO A 16 3.57 1.52 8.94
N LEU A 17 3.80 0.57 8.04
CA LEU A 17 3.43 -0.83 8.18
C LEU A 17 4.63 -1.67 8.63
N ALA A 18 4.36 -2.82 9.27
CA ALA A 18 5.38 -3.79 9.61
C ALA A 18 6.07 -4.36 8.35
N ASP A 19 7.37 -4.66 8.45
CA ASP A 19 8.20 -5.07 7.30
C ASP A 19 7.70 -6.34 6.61
N ASN A 20 7.18 -7.30 7.37
CA ASN A 20 6.59 -8.52 6.82
C ASN A 20 5.38 -8.21 5.93
N LEU A 21 4.52 -7.26 6.34
CA LEU A 21 3.38 -6.83 5.56
C LEU A 21 3.82 -6.03 4.32
N LYS A 22 4.83 -5.15 4.46
CA LYS A 22 5.43 -4.46 3.31
C LYS A 22 5.96 -5.42 2.26
N ASN A 23 6.63 -6.51 2.68
CA ASN A 23 7.15 -7.51 1.77
C ASN A 23 6.05 -8.23 0.97
N GLU A 24 4.94 -8.59 1.61
CA GLU A 24 3.80 -9.20 0.89
C GLU A 24 3.10 -8.19 -0.04
N LEU A 25 2.93 -6.94 0.40
CA LEU A 25 2.38 -5.87 -0.44
C LEU A 25 3.29 -5.57 -1.64
N HIS A 26 4.60 -5.61 -1.46
CA HIS A 26 5.57 -5.43 -2.55
C HIS A 26 5.35 -6.48 -3.65
N LYS A 27 5.14 -7.77 -3.30
CA LYS A 27 4.83 -8.82 -4.29
C LYS A 27 3.53 -8.52 -5.04
N CYS A 28 2.49 -8.04 -4.34
CA CYS A 28 1.23 -7.63 -4.98
C CYS A 28 1.42 -6.46 -5.94
N VAL A 29 2.23 -5.47 -5.56
CA VAL A 29 2.58 -4.33 -6.43
C VAL A 29 3.34 -4.82 -7.66
N LEU A 30 4.33 -5.71 -7.51
CA LEU A 30 5.07 -6.30 -8.63
C LEU A 30 4.15 -7.03 -9.62
N ALA A 31 3.13 -7.72 -9.13
CA ALA A 31 2.13 -8.40 -9.97
C ALA A 31 1.10 -7.45 -10.60
N SER A 32 1.02 -6.20 -10.14
CA SER A 32 0.03 -5.23 -10.61
C SER A 32 0.43 -4.66 -11.98
N GLN A 33 -0.54 -4.56 -12.89
CA GLN A 33 -0.35 -3.97 -14.21
C GLN A 33 -0.67 -2.47 -14.22
N VAL A 34 -0.07 -1.71 -13.31
CA VAL A 34 -0.25 -0.26 -13.25
C VAL A 34 0.51 0.41 -14.41
N GLN A 35 -0.23 0.93 -15.38
CA GLN A 35 0.34 1.50 -16.61
C GLN A 35 0.07 3.00 -16.79
N ASN A 36 -0.86 3.56 -16.03
CA ASN A 36 -1.32 4.94 -16.20
C ASN A 36 -1.75 5.55 -14.86
N ALA A 37 -1.98 6.86 -14.87
CA ALA A 37 -2.39 7.61 -13.68
C ALA A 37 -3.70 7.11 -13.04
N PRO A 38 -4.79 6.79 -13.79
CA PRO A 38 -5.99 6.21 -13.21
C PRO A 38 -5.74 4.91 -12.42
N ASP A 39 -4.98 3.99 -12.99
CA ASP A 39 -4.66 2.71 -12.34
C ASP A 39 -3.80 2.91 -11.10
N PHE A 40 -2.85 3.84 -11.17
CA PHE A 40 -2.04 4.25 -10.03
C PHE A 40 -2.91 4.80 -8.90
N ILE A 41 -3.82 5.72 -9.20
CA ILE A 41 -4.70 6.33 -8.19
C ILE A 41 -5.56 5.26 -7.51
N LYS A 42 -6.12 4.31 -8.28
CA LYS A 42 -6.89 3.20 -7.72
C LYS A 42 -6.04 2.33 -6.80
N ALA A 43 -4.87 1.90 -7.25
CA ALA A 43 -3.97 1.05 -6.46
C ALA A 43 -3.51 1.75 -5.16
N LYS A 44 -3.09 3.01 -5.26
CA LYS A 44 -2.69 3.84 -4.14
C LYS A 44 -3.80 3.98 -3.10
N ASN A 45 -5.03 4.27 -3.53
CA ASN A 45 -6.15 4.46 -2.61
C ASN A 45 -6.53 3.17 -1.86
N VAL A 46 -6.44 2.00 -2.52
CA VAL A 46 -6.65 0.71 -1.85
C VAL A 46 -5.57 0.44 -0.80
N LEU A 47 -4.30 0.69 -1.13
CA LEU A 47 -3.20 0.54 -0.17
C LEU A 47 -3.36 1.46 1.04
N PHE A 48 -3.71 2.73 0.80
CA PHE A 48 -3.92 3.72 1.86
C PHE A 48 -5.09 3.35 2.77
N LYS A 49 -6.20 2.89 2.19
CA LYS A 49 -7.36 2.44 2.98
C LYS A 49 -7.02 1.25 3.87
N ASN A 50 -6.31 0.26 3.34
CA ASN A 50 -5.88 -0.90 4.13
C ASN A 50 -4.95 -0.49 5.29
N GLU A 51 -4.03 0.46 5.07
CA GLU A 51 -3.17 0.99 6.13
C GLU A 51 -3.97 1.69 7.23
N MET A 52 -4.93 2.55 6.84
CA MET A 52 -5.83 3.19 7.79
C MET A 52 -6.65 2.18 8.59
N ASP A 53 -7.26 1.20 7.93
CA ASP A 53 -8.09 0.18 8.57
C ASP A 53 -7.27 -0.65 9.59
N ILE A 54 -5.99 -0.94 9.29
CA ILE A 54 -5.07 -1.62 10.21
C ILE A 54 -4.75 -0.71 11.41
N ASN A 55 -4.40 0.55 11.17
CA ASN A 55 -4.09 1.49 12.25
C ASN A 55 -5.28 1.73 13.18
N GLU A 56 -6.48 1.90 12.64
CA GLU A 56 -7.71 2.04 13.42
C GLU A 56 -8.01 0.78 14.24
N GLY A 57 -7.83 -0.41 13.65
CA GLY A 57 -7.97 -1.69 14.34
C GLY A 57 -6.99 -1.84 15.50
N VAL A 58 -5.72 -1.49 15.30
CA VAL A 58 -4.69 -1.51 16.35
C VAL A 58 -5.01 -0.49 17.44
N GLN A 59 -5.39 0.74 17.09
CA GLN A 59 -5.79 1.75 18.08
C GLN A 59 -6.94 1.21 18.94
N ARG A 60 -8.00 0.65 18.34
CA ARG A 60 -9.15 0.09 19.07
C ARG A 60 -8.76 -1.02 20.05
N LEU A 61 -7.80 -1.89 19.70
CA LEU A 61 -7.33 -2.95 20.59
C LEU A 61 -6.51 -2.43 21.79
N LEU A 62 -5.88 -1.25 21.66
CA LEU A 62 -5.05 -0.66 22.71
C LEU A 62 -5.83 0.19 23.72
N VAL A 63 -7.07 0.57 23.43
CA VAL A 63 -7.93 1.39 24.33
C VAL A 63 -8.98 0.58 25.10
N ASN A 64 -8.94 -0.75 25.03
CA ASN A 64 -9.79 -1.66 25.81
C ASN A 64 -8.94 -2.49 26.79
#